data_AF-A0A2H0FZV3-F1
#
_entry.id   AF-A0A2H0FZV3-F1
#
_cell.length_a   1.000
_cell.length_b   1.000
_cell.length_c   1.000
_cell.angle_alpha   90.00
_cell.angle_beta   90.00
_cell.angle_gamma   90.00
#
_symmetry.space_group_name_H-M   'P 1'
#
loop_
_entity.id
_entity.type
_entity.pdbx_description
1 polymer ?
#
loop_
_entity_poly.entity_id
_entity_poly.type
_entity_poly.pdbx_seq_one_letter_code
_entity_poly.pdbx_strand_id
1 'polypeptide(L)'
;MDVHYPYNPEWKASVSKDSPEWKRYCEAVEYAKRFYRTKEYRGIHAALAEIDRVCADRRKEEADDLKTIIHLVGTYEGAEIQRAALTAQ
;
A
#
# COMPACT_ATOMS: atom_id res chain seq x y z
N MET A 1 13.83 -12.58 10.66
CA MET A 1 13.17 -13.13 9.45
C MET A 1 13.32 -12.04 8.41
N ASP A 2 14.24 -12.19 7.46
CA ASP A 2 14.40 -11.19 6.39
C ASP A 2 13.12 -11.19 5.57
N VAL A 3 12.36 -10.12 5.69
CA VAL A 3 11.15 -9.94 4.89
C VAL A 3 11.64 -9.58 3.49
N HIS A 4 11.60 -10.54 2.57
CA HIS A 4 11.96 -10.29 1.18
C HIS A 4 10.93 -9.36 0.53
N TYR A 5 11.37 -8.24 -0.04
CA TYR A 5 10.47 -7.32 -0.76
C TYR A 5 10.25 -7.80 -2.20
N PRO A 6 9.04 -8.29 -2.56
CA PRO A 6 8.81 -8.91 -3.86
C PRO A 6 8.62 -7.89 -4.99
N TYR A 7 8.26 -6.64 -4.68
CA TYR A 7 7.93 -5.61 -5.67
C TYR A 7 9.15 -4.79 -6.08
N ASN A 8 10.30 -5.44 -6.27
CA ASN A 8 11.53 -4.76 -6.68
C ASN A 8 11.44 -4.26 -8.15
N PRO A 9 12.38 -3.41 -8.61
CA PRO A 9 12.35 -2.87 -9.97
C PRO A 9 12.31 -3.95 -11.08
N GLU A 10 12.98 -5.09 -10.90
CA GLU A 10 13.00 -6.20 -11.85
C GLU A 10 11.61 -6.86 -11.98
N TRP A 11 10.92 -7.08 -10.86
CA TRP A 11 9.55 -7.55 -10.85
C TRP A 11 8.63 -6.55 -11.56
N LYS A 12 8.76 -5.25 -11.24
CA LYS A 12 7.94 -4.21 -11.90
C LYS A 12 8.19 -4.14 -13.41
N ALA A 13 9.40 -4.43 -13.88
CA ALA A 13 9.73 -4.45 -15.29
C ALA A 13 9.18 -5.70 -16.02
N SER A 14 9.07 -6.83 -15.32
CA SER A 14 8.68 -8.12 -15.90
C SER A 14 7.19 -8.45 -15.79
N VAL A 15 6.48 -7.93 -14.78
CA VAL A 15 5.07 -8.25 -14.55
C VAL A 15 4.14 -7.53 -15.54
N SER A 16 3.16 -8.26 -16.06
CA SER A 16 2.09 -7.69 -16.89
C SER A 16 1.27 -6.66 -16.11
N LYS A 17 1.01 -5.50 -16.74
CA LYS A 17 0.24 -4.40 -16.14
C LYS A 17 -1.25 -4.69 -16.01
N ASP A 18 -1.73 -5.72 -16.70
CA ASP A 18 -3.11 -6.17 -16.60
C ASP A 18 -3.29 -7.32 -15.60
N SER A 19 -2.18 -7.85 -15.06
CA SER A 19 -2.22 -9.02 -14.17
C SER A 19 -2.90 -8.70 -12.83
N PRO A 20 -3.52 -9.71 -12.20
CA PRO A 20 -4.08 -9.55 -10.85
C PRO A 20 -3.03 -9.08 -9.83
N GLU A 21 -1.79 -9.54 -9.95
CA GLU A 21 -0.69 -9.19 -9.05
C GLU A 21 -0.29 -7.72 -9.17
N TRP A 22 -0.18 -7.21 -10.40
CA TRP A 22 0.09 -5.79 -10.63
C TRP A 22 -1.04 -4.92 -10.09
N LYS A 23 -2.29 -5.32 -10.33
CA LYS A 23 -3.47 -4.60 -9.82
C LYS A 23 -3.49 -4.55 -8.29
N ARG A 24 -3.16 -5.65 -7.60
CA ARG A 24 -3.05 -5.69 -6.13
C ARG A 24 -1.93 -4.79 -5.61
N TYR A 25 -0.76 -4.81 -6.24
CA TYR A 25 0.33 -3.90 -5.89
C TYR A 25 -0.10 -2.43 -6.05
N CYS A 26 -0.71 -2.07 -7.19
CA CYS A 26 -1.21 -0.71 -7.41
C CYS A 26 -2.26 -0.31 -6.38
N GLU A 27 -3.20 -1.20 -6.05
CA GLU A 27 -4.20 -0.97 -5.00
C GLU A 27 -3.53 -0.68 -3.65
N ALA A 28 -2.53 -1.47 -3.25
CA ALA A 28 -1.80 -1.24 -2.01
C ALA A 28 -1.01 0.08 -2.01
N VAL A 29 -0.41 0.47 -3.13
CA VAL A 29 0.26 1.78 -3.30
C VAL A 29 -0.74 2.92 -3.11
N GLU A 30 -1.94 2.82 -3.68
CA GLU A 30 -2.99 3.85 -3.51
C GLU A 30 -3.45 3.96 -2.04
N TYR A 31 -3.59 2.83 -1.35
CA TYR A 31 -3.90 2.86 0.09
C TYR A 31 -2.75 3.40 0.93
N ALA A 32 -1.50 3.12 0.58
CA ALA A 32 -0.34 3.72 1.24
C ALA A 32 -0.33 5.25 1.06
N LYS A 33 -0.60 5.76 -0.15
CA LYS A 33 -0.76 7.21 -0.39
C LYS A 33 -1.85 7.82 0.49
N ARG A 34 -3.03 7.20 0.53
CA ARG A 34 -4.15 7.64 1.38
C ARG A 34 -3.77 7.63 2.85
N PHE A 35 -3.10 6.57 3.30
CA PHE A 35 -2.59 6.47 4.67
C PHE A 35 -1.70 7.65 5.02
N TYR A 36 -0.68 7.97 4.20
CA TYR A 36 0.21 9.10 4.49
C TYR A 36 -0.53 10.43 4.50
N ARG A 37 -1.44 10.63 3.56
CA ARG A 37 -2.28 11.83 3.50
C ARG A 37 -3.15 11.97 4.77
N THR A 38 -3.88 10.93 5.13
CA THR A 38 -4.74 10.93 6.33
C THR A 38 -3.92 11.05 7.60
N LYS A 39 -2.74 10.42 7.67
CA LYS A 39 -1.82 10.54 8.81
C LYS A 39 -1.37 11.98 9.01
N GLU A 40 -1.05 12.70 7.93
CA GLU A 40 -0.65 14.10 7.99
C GLU A 40 -1.80 15.00 8.46
N TYR A 41 -3.01 14.82 7.91
CA TYR A 41 -4.14 15.71 8.21
C TYR A 41 -4.89 15.38 9.51
N ARG A 42 -4.94 14.11 9.90
CA ARG A 42 -5.83 13.60 10.96
C ARG A 42 -5.12 12.71 11.99
N GLY A 43 -3.82 12.50 11.84
CA GLY A 43 -3.01 11.67 12.72
C GLY A 43 -3.06 10.17 12.41
N ILE A 44 -2.16 9.43 13.04
CA ILE A 44 -1.91 8.01 12.76
C ILE A 44 -3.11 7.11 13.01
N HIS A 45 -3.90 7.37 14.06
CA HIS A 45 -5.06 6.55 14.39
C HIS A 45 -6.15 6.63 13.33
N ALA A 46 -6.37 7.83 12.75
CA ALA A 46 -7.33 8.00 11.66
C ALA A 46 -6.90 7.25 10.40
N ALA A 47 -5.59 7.26 10.11
CA ALA A 47 -5.03 6.55 8.96
C ALA A 47 -5.14 5.03 9.09
N LEU A 48 -4.87 4.48 10.28
CA LEU A 48 -5.06 3.05 10.57
C LEU A 48 -6.53 2.64 10.47
N ALA A 49 -7.44 3.44 11.04
CA ALA A 49 -8.88 3.18 10.97
C ALA A 49 -9.41 3.17 9.53
N GLU A 50 -8.82 3.97 8.63
CA GLU A 50 -9.18 3.96 7.21
C GLU A 50 -8.80 2.63 6.53
N ILE A 51 -7.61 2.10 6.81
CA ILE A 51 -7.18 0.78 6.31
C ILE A 51 -8.07 -0.33 6.85
N ASP A 52 -8.42 -0.28 8.14
CA ASP A 52 -9.30 -1.29 8.74
C ASP A 52 -10.69 -1.29 8.12
N ARG A 53 -11.27 -0.11 7.84
CA ARG A 53 -12.56 -0.02 7.14
C ARG A 53 -12.52 -0.64 5.75
N VAL A 54 -11.47 -0.35 4.98
CA VAL A 54 -11.28 -0.92 3.63
C VAL A 54 -11.21 -2.46 3.66
N CYS A 55 -10.61 -2.99 4.72
CA CYS A 55 -10.43 -4.43 4.89
C CYS A 55 -11.68 -5.12 5.47
N ALA A 56 -12.59 -4.38 6.11
CA ALA A 56 -13.75 -4.95 6.79
C ALA A 56 -14.74 -5.63 5.83
N ASP A 57 -14.87 -5.13 4.60
CA ASP A 57 -15.79 -5.66 3.59
C ASP A 57 -15.19 -6.79 2.73
N ARG A 58 -13.94 -7.19 3.01
CA ARG A 58 -13.21 -8.20 2.23
C ARG A 58 -13.23 -9.56 2.91
N ARG A 59 -12.94 -10.63 2.15
CA ARG A 59 -12.61 -11.90 2.79
C ARG A 59 -11.34 -11.73 3.63
N LYS A 60 -11.27 -12.40 4.78
CA LYS A 60 -10.15 -12.29 5.71
C LYS A 60 -8.78 -12.44 5.04
N GLU A 61 -8.64 -13.43 4.17
CA GLU A 61 -7.39 -13.69 3.43
C GLU A 61 -7.01 -12.54 2.51
N GLU A 62 -7.99 -11.94 1.82
CA GLU A 62 -7.76 -10.79 0.93
C GLU A 62 -7.40 -9.53 1.73
N ALA A 63 -8.02 -9.35 2.90
CA ALA A 63 -7.69 -8.27 3.83
C ALA A 63 -6.27 -8.43 4.40
N ASP A 64 -5.90 -9.62 4.85
CA ASP A 64 -4.60 -9.92 5.43
C ASP A 64 -3.48 -9.79 4.38
N ASP A 65 -3.73 -10.24 3.14
CA ASP A 65 -2.84 -10.04 2.00
C ASP A 65 -2.67 -8.53 1.71
N LEU A 66 -3.76 -7.79 1.54
CA LEU A 66 -3.69 -6.35 1.27
C LEU A 66 -2.94 -5.58 2.38
N LYS A 67 -3.19 -5.89 3.65
CA LYS A 67 -2.49 -5.26 4.79
C LYS A 67 -0.99 -5.56 4.75
N THR A 68 -0.63 -6.80 4.42
CA THR A 68 0.77 -7.20 4.22
C THR A 68 1.41 -6.38 3.11
N ILE A 69 0.77 -6.28 1.95
CA ILE A 69 1.31 -5.54 0.81
C ILE A 69 1.44 -4.05 1.14
N ILE A 70 0.43 -3.44 1.77
CA ILE A 70 0.48 -2.03 2.21
C ILE A 70 1.65 -1.82 3.17
N HIS A 71 1.85 -2.72 4.13
CA HIS A 71 2.94 -2.64 5.08
C HIS A 71 4.32 -2.73 4.39
N LEU A 72 4.47 -3.67 3.46
CA LEU A 72 5.69 -3.83 2.67
C LEU A 72 5.96 -2.58 1.84
N VAL A 73 4.99 -2.15 1.04
CA VAL A 73 5.09 -0.95 0.20
C VAL A 73 5.42 0.29 1.04
N GLY A 74 4.74 0.49 2.19
CA GLY A 74 5.04 1.58 3.11
C GLY A 74 6.42 1.49 3.76
N THR A 75 6.97 0.29 3.93
CA THR A 75 8.31 0.09 4.51
C THR A 75 9.41 0.38 3.49
N TYR A 76 9.29 -0.15 2.27
CA TYR A 76 10.36 -0.10 1.26
C TYR A 76 10.24 1.10 0.32
N GLU A 77 9.02 1.56 0.02
CA GLU A 77 8.75 2.66 -0.94
C GLU A 77 8.12 3.89 -0.26
N GLY A 78 7.91 3.82 1.06
CA GLY A 78 7.14 4.80 1.82
C GLY A 78 7.61 6.24 1.66
N ALA A 79 8.93 6.48 1.61
CA ALA A 79 9.48 7.82 1.46
C ALA A 79 9.12 8.45 0.09
N GLU A 80 9.09 7.66 -0.97
CA GLU A 80 8.70 8.13 -2.31
C GLU A 80 7.19 8.34 -2.40
N ILE A 81 6.43 7.39 -1.86
CA ILE A 81 4.98 7.43 -1.82
C ILE A 81 4.47 8.60 -0.99
N GLN A 82 5.07 8.85 0.18
CA GLN A 82 4.71 9.98 1.03
C GLN A 82 4.99 11.32 0.31
N ARG A 83 6.15 11.46 -0.33
CA ARG A 83 6.45 12.66 -1.13
C ARG A 83 5.40 12.87 -2.21
N ALA A 84 5.12 11.85 -3.01
CA ALA A 84 4.13 11.91 -4.08
C ALA A 84 2.71 12.22 -3.56
N ALA A 85 2.33 11.66 -2.41
CA ALA A 85 1.01 11.87 -1.81
C ALA A 85 0.80 13.31 -1.32
N LEU A 86 1.86 13.99 -0.88
CA LEU A 86 1.78 15.35 -0.33
C LEU A 86 1.96 16.45 -1.40
N THR A 87 2.60 16.15 -2.54
CA THR A 87 2.81 17.09 -3.64
C THR A 87 1.64 17.19 -4.62
N ALA A 88 0.70 16.24 -4.61
CA ALA A 88 -0.44 16.22 -5.54
C ALA A 88 -1.61 17.16 -5.13
N GLN A 89 -1.30 18.27 -4.46
CA GLN A 89 -2.27 19.28 -3.99
C GLN A 89 -2.47 20.39 -5.02
#